data_AF-A0AAV1U0T5-F1
#
_entry.id   AF-A0AAV1U0T5-F1
#
_cell.length_a   1.000
_cell.length_b   1.000
_cell.length_c   1.000
_cell.angle_alpha   90.00
_cell.angle_beta   90.00
_cell.angle_gamma   90.00
#
_symmetry.space_group_name_H-M   'P 1'
#
loop_
_entity.id
_entity.type
_entity.pdbx_description
1 polymer ?
#
loop_
_entity_poly.entity_id
_entity_poly.type
_entity_poly.pdbx_seq_one_letter_code
_entity_poly.pdbx_strand_id
1 'polypeptide(L)'
;MSYCERALEKKLSDKEAALQSLMAYGARRSLQAVRELQDRVRGNYESLIDLLKPVEERYCIAVDEDSGGALFHVVIDTDDTAARIMKELDD
;
A
#
# COMPACT_ATOMS: atom_id res chain seq x y z
N MET A 1 -18.60 -7.68 19.53
CA MET A 1 -17.21 -7.42 19.07
C MET A 1 -16.28 -7.48 20.26
N SER A 2 -15.32 -8.39 20.21
CA SER A 2 -14.43 -8.77 21.32
C SER A 2 -13.38 -7.67 21.56
N TYR A 3 -12.93 -7.47 22.80
CA TYR A 3 -11.88 -6.48 23.12
C TYR A 3 -10.59 -6.67 22.29
N CYS A 4 -10.28 -7.91 21.89
CA CYS A 4 -9.16 -8.21 21.00
C CYS A 4 -9.30 -7.59 19.61
N GLU A 5 -10.52 -7.51 19.08
CA GLU A 5 -10.81 -6.99 17.74
C GLU A 5 -10.52 -5.49 17.67
N ARG A 6 -11.03 -4.72 18.64
CA ARG A 6 -10.72 -3.28 18.77
C ARG A 6 -9.23 -3.01 19.03
N ALA A 7 -8.55 -3.88 19.77
CA ALA A 7 -7.12 -3.74 20.02
C ALA A 7 -6.28 -4.00 18.75
N LEU A 8 -6.73 -4.90 17.87
CA LEU A 8 -6.11 -5.16 16.57
C LEU A 8 -6.33 -4.00 15.60
N GLU A 9 -7.56 -3.48 15.50
CA GLU A 9 -7.87 -2.31 14.67
C GLU A 9 -7.04 -1.09 15.08
N LYS A 10 -6.90 -0.85 16.39
CA LYS A 10 -6.08 0.25 16.88
C LYS A 10 -4.61 0.07 16.51
N LYS A 11 -4.05 -1.13 16.68
CA LYS A 11 -2.66 -1.43 16.29
C LYS A 11 -2.44 -1.30 14.78
N LEU A 12 -3.42 -1.68 13.98
CA LEU A 12 -3.38 -1.52 12.52
C LEU A 12 -3.33 -0.02 12.17
N SER A 13 -4.25 0.76 12.72
CA SER A 13 -4.32 2.21 12.50
C SER A 13 -3.04 2.94 12.95
N ASP A 14 -2.49 2.59 14.11
CA ASP A 14 -1.25 3.19 14.63
C ASP A 14 -0.05 2.91 13.70
N LYS A 15 0.05 1.67 13.18
CA LYS A 15 1.12 1.29 12.25
C LYS A 15 0.93 1.90 10.86
N GLU A 16 -0.30 2.00 10.38
CA GLU A 16 -0.62 2.68 9.12
C GLU A 16 -0.27 4.17 9.17
N ALA A 17 -0.58 4.84 10.29
CA ALA A 17 -0.23 6.25 10.47
C ALA A 17 1.30 6.46 10.49
N ALA A 18 2.03 5.58 11.18
CA ALA A 18 3.50 5.60 11.18
C ALA A 18 4.07 5.38 9.78
N LEU A 19 3.55 4.40 9.03
CA LEU A 19 3.93 4.13 7.65
C LEU A 19 3.70 5.36 6.77
N GLN A 20 2.51 5.95 6.80
CA GLN A 20 2.18 7.14 6.00
C GLN A 20 3.07 8.35 6.30
N SER A 21 3.58 8.48 7.53
CA SER A 21 4.47 9.58 7.93
C SER A 21 5.89 9.45 7.39
N LEU A 22 6.34 8.23 7.10
CA LEU A 22 7.67 7.96 6.54
C LEU A 22 7.68 8.02 5.01
N MET A 23 6.51 8.03 4.38
CA MET A 23 6.35 7.98 2.94
C MET A 23 6.39 9.38 2.30
N ALA A 24 6.98 9.45 1.11
CA ALA A 24 6.86 10.62 0.25
C ALA A 24 5.39 10.87 -0.13
N TYR A 25 5.00 12.14 -0.30
CA TYR A 25 3.63 12.55 -0.61
C TYR A 25 3.02 11.79 -1.80
N GLY A 26 3.79 11.58 -2.87
CA GLY A 26 3.36 10.83 -4.06
C GLY A 26 3.00 9.37 -3.75
N ALA A 27 3.79 8.70 -2.91
CA ALA A 27 3.54 7.33 -2.49
C ALA A 27 2.33 7.22 -1.56
N ARG A 28 2.13 8.22 -0.69
CA ARG A 28 0.93 8.28 0.16
C ARG A 28 -0.34 8.47 -0.67
N ARG A 29 -0.31 9.37 -1.65
CA ARG A 29 -1.45 9.63 -2.56
C ARG A 29 -1.78 8.40 -3.40
N SER A 30 -0.77 7.70 -3.93
CA SER A 30 -1.00 6.49 -4.74
C SER A 30 -1.61 5.36 -3.92
N LEU A 31 -1.12 5.10 -2.70
CA LEU A 31 -1.66 4.05 -1.84
C LEU A 31 -3.10 4.34 -1.39
N GLN A 32 -3.42 5.61 -1.11
CA GLN A 32 -4.78 6.01 -0.78
C GLN A 32 -5.73 5.80 -1.97
N ALA A 33 -5.34 6.21 -3.17
CA ALA A 33 -6.15 6.02 -4.37
C ALA A 33 -6.43 4.53 -4.63
N VAL A 34 -5.43 3.66 -4.45
CA VAL A 34 -5.63 2.21 -4.60
C VAL A 34 -6.66 1.66 -3.63
N ARG A 35 -6.66 2.09 -2.36
CA ARG A 35 -7.67 1.65 -1.38
C ARG A 35 -9.08 2.10 -1.78
N GLU A 36 -9.24 3.33 -2.22
CA GLU A 36 -10.53 3.85 -2.69
C GLU A 36 -11.03 3.14 -3.96
N LEU A 37 -10.09 2.66 -4.80
CA LEU A 37 -10.38 1.95 -6.04
C LEU A 37 -10.61 0.45 -5.83
N GLN A 38 -10.00 -0.19 -4.83
CA GLN A 38 -10.27 -1.58 -4.44
C GLN A 38 -11.76 -1.79 -4.13
N ASP A 39 -12.43 -0.79 -3.56
CA ASP A 39 -13.86 -0.83 -3.28
C ASP A 39 -14.75 -0.64 -4.53
N ARG A 40 -14.18 -0.13 -5.64
CA ARG A 40 -14.94 0.35 -6.81
C ARG A 40 -14.66 -0.41 -8.11
N VAL A 41 -13.50 -1.02 -8.25
CA VAL A 41 -13.06 -1.67 -9.49
C VAL A 41 -12.63 -3.11 -9.20
N ARG A 42 -13.22 -4.08 -9.88
CA ARG A 42 -12.73 -5.48 -9.85
C ARG A 42 -11.46 -5.58 -10.70
N GLY A 43 -10.32 -5.83 -10.06
CA GLY A 43 -9.05 -6.22 -10.67
C GLY A 43 -7.98 -6.38 -9.59
N ASN A 44 -6.83 -6.93 -9.96
CA ASN A 44 -5.74 -7.18 -9.01
C ASN A 44 -4.87 -5.93 -8.92
N TYR A 45 -5.05 -5.15 -7.86
CA TYR A 45 -4.19 -4.01 -7.54
C TYR A 45 -3.66 -4.22 -6.14
N GLU A 46 -2.39 -4.58 -6.06
CA GLU A 46 -1.68 -4.72 -4.79
C GLU A 46 -0.39 -3.91 -4.84
N SER A 47 -0.06 -3.33 -3.70
CA SER A 47 1.23 -2.68 -3.53
C SER A 47 2.32 -3.74 -3.45
N LEU A 48 3.51 -3.45 -3.96
CA LEU A 48 4.66 -4.35 -3.82
C LEU A 48 4.96 -4.65 -2.35
N ILE A 49 4.71 -3.72 -1.43
CA ILE A 49 4.87 -3.95 0.01
C ILE A 49 3.91 -5.02 0.57
N ASP A 50 2.73 -5.18 -0.02
CA ASP A 50 1.73 -6.16 0.41
C ASP A 50 2.00 -7.53 -0.23
N LEU A 51 2.58 -7.53 -1.42
CA LEU A 51 3.00 -8.73 -2.15
C LEU A 51 4.31 -9.33 -1.64
N LEU A 52 5.20 -8.47 -1.11
CA LEU A 52 6.52 -8.89 -0.67
C LEU A 52 6.45 -9.49 0.74
N LYS A 53 6.59 -10.81 0.82
CA LYS A 53 6.88 -11.49 2.09
C LYS A 53 8.39 -11.68 2.22
N PRO A 54 9.04 -11.07 3.22
CA PRO A 54 10.46 -11.30 3.46
C PRO A 54 10.69 -12.79 3.70
N VAL A 55 11.69 -13.37 3.01
CA VAL A 55 12.09 -14.76 3.22
C VAL A 55 12.61 -14.96 4.65
N GLU A 56 13.31 -13.95 5.19
CA GLU A 56 13.68 -13.84 6.60
C GLU A 56 13.67 -12.38 7.07
N GLU A 57 13.22 -12.13 8.30
CA GLU A 57 13.12 -10.77 8.90
C GLU A 57 14.46 -10.02 8.94
N ARG A 58 15.58 -10.77 8.99
CA ARG A 58 16.94 -10.21 9.02
C ARG A 58 17.33 -9.47 7.74
N TYR A 59 16.68 -9.78 6.61
CA TYR A 59 16.94 -9.13 5.33
C TYR A 59 16.01 -7.95 5.06
N CYS A 60 15.04 -7.65 5.94
CA CYS A 60 14.10 -6.55 5.73
C CYS A 60 14.82 -5.21 5.52
N ILE A 61 15.88 -4.93 6.28
CA ILE A 61 16.64 -3.67 6.17
C ILE A 61 17.34 -3.57 4.81
N ALA A 62 17.95 -4.66 4.35
CA ALA A 62 18.61 -4.68 3.05
C ALA A 62 17.61 -4.50 1.89
N VAL A 63 16.42 -5.11 2.00
CA VAL A 63 15.37 -4.97 0.99
C VAL A 63 14.76 -3.58 1.01
N ASP A 64 14.55 -2.99 2.18
CA ASP A 64 14.05 -1.63 2.35
C ASP A 64 15.04 -0.59 1.78
N GLU A 65 16.33 -0.77 2.03
CA GLU A 65 17.38 0.12 1.53
C GLU A 65 17.62 -0.01 0.03
N ASP A 66 17.55 -1.22 -0.53
CA ASP A 66 17.72 -1.48 -1.96
C ASP A 66 16.48 -1.07 -2.78
N SER A 67 15.29 -1.35 -2.26
CA SER A 67 14.03 -1.02 -2.96
C SER A 67 13.65 0.45 -2.76
N GLY A 68 14.00 1.04 -1.61
CA GLY A 68 13.62 2.40 -1.24
C GLY A 68 12.12 2.66 -1.46
N GLY A 69 11.82 3.75 -2.19
CA GLY A 69 10.43 4.12 -2.50
C GLY A 69 9.69 3.19 -3.44
N ALA A 70 10.37 2.21 -4.08
CA ALA A 70 9.75 1.32 -5.05
C ALA A 70 8.79 0.29 -4.41
N LEU A 71 8.93 0.01 -3.10
CA LEU A 71 7.99 -0.85 -2.36
C LEU A 71 6.55 -0.31 -2.38
N PHE A 72 6.39 0.98 -2.63
CA PHE A 72 5.09 1.65 -2.70
C PHE A 72 4.52 1.73 -4.12
N HIS A 73 5.17 1.09 -5.10
CA HIS A 73 4.62 0.94 -6.43
C HIS A 73 3.46 -0.06 -6.42
N VAL A 74 2.45 0.28 -7.18
CA VAL A 74 1.21 -0.48 -7.30
C VAL A 74 1.31 -1.28 -8.58
N VAL A 75 1.17 -2.60 -8.47
CA VAL A 75 1.09 -3.47 -9.65
C VAL A 75 -0.35 -3.48 -10.12
N ILE A 76 -0.56 -3.21 -11.40
CA ILE A 76 -1.87 -3.15 -12.04
C ILE A 76 -1.90 -4.19 -13.16
N ASP A 77 -3.02 -4.90 -13.30
CA ASP A 77 -3.20 -5.99 -14.26
C ASP A 77 -3.26 -5.53 -15.72
N THR A 78 -3.77 -4.32 -15.98
CA THR A 78 -4.11 -3.81 -17.30
C THR A 78 -3.88 -2.30 -17.42
N ASP A 79 -3.42 -1.87 -18.59
CA ASP A 79 -3.21 -0.45 -18.91
C ASP A 79 -4.52 0.36 -18.82
N ASP A 80 -5.65 -0.24 -19.21
CA ASP A 80 -6.97 0.39 -19.09
C ASP A 80 -7.31 0.72 -17.65
N THR A 81 -6.95 -0.15 -16.71
CA THR A 81 -7.15 0.14 -15.29
C THR A 81 -6.17 1.20 -14.82
N ALA A 82 -4.89 1.13 -15.21
CA ALA A 82 -3.92 2.16 -14.87
C ALA A 82 -4.36 3.56 -15.33
N ALA A 83 -4.91 3.67 -16.54
CA ALA A 83 -5.45 4.92 -17.07
C ALA A 83 -6.65 5.45 -16.27
N ARG A 84 -7.56 4.57 -15.84
CA ARG A 84 -8.69 4.97 -14.97
C ARG A 84 -8.21 5.45 -13.61
N ILE A 85 -7.25 4.75 -13.01
CA ILE A 85 -6.65 5.12 -11.72
C ILE A 85 -5.94 6.47 -11.82
N MET A 86 -5.15 6.69 -12.88
CA MET A 86 -4.48 7.98 -13.11
C MET A 86 -5.48 9.13 -13.27
N LYS A 87 -6.60 8.89 -13.97
CA LYS A 87 -7.64 9.91 -14.13
C LYS A 87 -8.31 10.28 -12.80
N GLU A 88 -8.63 9.30 -11.97
CA GLU A 88 -9.19 9.53 -10.62
C GLU A 88 -8.18 10.21 -9.68
N LEU A 89 -6.88 10.06 -9.95
CA LEU A 89 -5.78 10.67 -9.18
C LEU A 89 -5.46 12.10 -9.59
N ASP A 90 -5.75 12.51 -10.83
CA ASP A 90 -5.49 13.86 -11.35
C ASP A 90 -6.61 14.87 -11.00
N ASP A 91 -7.82 14.38 -10.72
CA ASP A 91 -8.94 15.16 -10.18
C ASP A 91 -8.78 15.47 -8.67
#